data_AF-A0A1F6PZJ2-F1
#
_entry.id   AF-A0A1F6PZJ2-F1
#
_cell.length_a   1.000
_cell.length_b   1.000
_cell.length_c   1.000
_cell.angle_alpha   90.00
_cell.angle_beta   90.00
_cell.angle_gamma   90.00
#
_symmetry.space_group_name_H-M   'P 1'
#
loop_
_entity.id
_entity.type
_entity.pdbx_description
1 polymer ?
#
loop_
_entity_poly.entity_id
_entity_poly.type
_entity_poly.pdbx_seq_one_letter_code
_entity_poly.pdbx_strand_id
1 'polypeptide(L)'
;MRKEILELEQILEQEITACSELEKYITEKKNCLVKGDLEGLIKTDIELEKYNEAIIKLEEKRKEIYPDNPPLHIKTLKEKLKKKLTKIENQNTINAELLKHALKVIEGSILSITKVLVPESSSYNSKGKINKDENIGIISSIVHEA
;
A
#
# COMPACT_ATOMS: atom_id res chain seq x y z
N MET A 1 15.96 -34.58 20.63
CA MET A 1 17.00 -33.96 19.76
C MET A 1 16.94 -34.29 18.27
N ARG A 2 17.32 -35.49 17.76
CA ARG A 2 17.37 -35.72 16.29
C ARG A 2 15.99 -35.60 15.60
N LYS A 3 14.92 -36.00 16.30
CA LYS A 3 13.53 -35.90 15.81
C LYS A 3 13.02 -34.45 15.78
N GLU A 4 13.27 -33.69 16.84
CA GLU A 4 12.90 -32.25 16.93
C GLU A 4 13.60 -31.42 15.85
N ILE A 5 14.88 -31.71 15.55
CA ILE A 5 15.61 -31.00 14.48
C ILE A 5 14.97 -31.28 13.12
N LEU A 6 14.60 -32.53 12.84
CA LEU A 6 13.97 -32.92 11.58
C LEU A 6 12.57 -32.33 11.44
N GLU A 7 11.81 -32.26 12.53
CA GLU A 7 10.51 -31.61 12.57
C GLU A 7 10.62 -30.09 12.35
N LEU A 8 11.60 -29.45 12.98
CA LEU A 8 11.89 -28.02 12.76
C LEU A 8 12.30 -27.72 11.31
N GLU A 9 13.12 -28.58 10.72
CA GLU A 9 13.52 -28.49 9.31
C GLU A 9 12.29 -28.50 8.39
N GLN A 10 11.39 -29.47 8.59
CA GLN A 10 10.15 -29.59 7.81
C GLN A 10 9.25 -28.36 7.97
N ILE A 11 9.09 -27.84 9.20
CA ILE A 11 8.29 -26.64 9.44
C ILE A 11 8.89 -25.44 8.68
N LEU A 12 10.21 -25.24 8.76
CA LEU A 12 10.88 -24.13 8.08
C LEU A 12 10.77 -24.25 6.55
N GLU A 13 10.87 -25.44 5.99
CA GLU A 13 10.68 -25.66 4.55
C GLU A 13 9.25 -25.35 4.11
N GLN A 14 8.26 -25.74 4.91
CA GLN A 14 6.85 -25.42 4.67
C GLN A 14 6.61 -23.90 4.74
N GLU A 15 7.18 -23.21 5.72
CA GLU A 15 7.10 -21.75 5.83
C GLU A 15 7.74 -21.05 4.64
N ILE A 16 8.94 -21.49 4.21
CA ILE A 16 9.61 -20.94 3.03
C ILE A 16 8.74 -21.12 1.79
N THR A 17 8.07 -22.26 1.67
CA THR A 17 7.17 -22.54 0.54
C THR A 17 5.93 -21.65 0.61
N ALA A 18 5.28 -21.56 1.76
CA ALA A 18 4.12 -20.69 1.96
C ALA A 18 4.45 -19.21 1.70
N CYS A 19 5.59 -18.71 2.22
CA CYS A 19 6.08 -17.37 1.92
C CYS A 19 6.39 -17.18 0.43
N SER A 20 6.85 -18.21 -0.28
CA SER A 20 7.08 -18.11 -1.73
C SER A 20 5.79 -17.92 -2.51
N GLU A 21 4.71 -18.59 -2.11
CA GLU A 21 3.39 -18.37 -2.72
C GLU A 21 2.82 -17.01 -2.31
N LEU A 22 2.93 -16.62 -1.03
CA LEU A 22 2.51 -15.29 -0.56
C LEU A 22 3.18 -14.16 -1.36
N GLU A 23 4.49 -14.27 -1.61
CA GLU A 23 5.28 -13.34 -2.42
C GLU A 23 4.71 -13.19 -3.85
N LYS A 24 4.26 -14.29 -4.47
CA LYS A 24 3.61 -14.24 -5.79
C LYS A 24 2.31 -13.46 -5.73
N TYR A 25 1.45 -13.75 -4.75
CA TYR A 25 0.16 -13.06 -4.62
C TYR A 25 0.31 -11.58 -4.24
N ILE A 26 1.29 -11.19 -3.43
CA ILE A 26 1.58 -9.77 -3.17
C ILE A 26 2.05 -9.05 -4.45
N THR A 27 2.86 -9.74 -5.26
CA THR A 27 3.27 -9.21 -6.57
C THR A 27 2.08 -9.09 -7.51
N GLU A 28 1.17 -10.07 -7.51
CA GLU A 28 -0.03 -10.02 -8.34
C GLU A 28 -1.00 -8.93 -7.87
N LYS A 29 -1.14 -8.73 -6.56
CA LYS A 29 -1.89 -7.61 -5.97
C LYS A 29 -1.42 -6.28 -6.53
N LYS A 30 -0.10 -6.08 -6.63
CA LYS A 30 0.47 -4.89 -7.29
C LYS A 30 -0.02 -4.74 -8.72
N ASN A 31 0.00 -5.82 -9.49
CA ASN A 31 -0.43 -5.80 -10.89
C ASN A 31 -1.92 -5.48 -11.03
N CYS A 32 -2.78 -6.05 -10.19
CA CYS A 32 -4.21 -5.73 -10.13
C CYS A 32 -4.44 -4.25 -9.79
N LEU A 33 -3.72 -3.72 -8.78
CA LEU A 33 -3.80 -2.31 -8.39
C LEU A 33 -3.42 -1.36 -9.54
N VAL A 34 -2.34 -1.68 -10.26
CA VAL A 34 -1.89 -0.87 -11.41
C VAL A 34 -2.89 -0.92 -12.57
N LYS A 35 -3.51 -2.08 -12.81
CA LYS A 35 -4.49 -2.27 -13.90
C LYS A 35 -5.91 -1.80 -13.54
N GLY A 36 -6.17 -1.51 -12.26
CA GLY A 36 -7.53 -1.24 -11.78
C GLY A 36 -8.44 -2.47 -11.80
N ASP A 37 -7.88 -3.68 -11.76
CA ASP A 37 -8.62 -4.94 -11.78
C ASP A 37 -9.14 -5.28 -10.37
N LEU A 38 -10.37 -4.87 -10.08
CA LEU A 38 -11.01 -5.10 -8.78
C LEU A 38 -11.34 -6.57 -8.52
N GLU A 39 -11.76 -7.33 -9.53
CA GLU A 39 -12.13 -8.73 -9.35
C GLU A 39 -10.87 -9.58 -9.08
N GLY A 40 -9.79 -9.32 -9.82
CA GLY A 40 -8.48 -9.92 -9.55
C GLY A 40 -7.93 -9.53 -8.17
N LEU A 41 -8.17 -8.29 -7.73
CA LEU A 41 -7.76 -7.83 -6.40
C LEU A 41 -8.46 -8.62 -5.29
N ILE A 42 -9.78 -8.80 -5.37
CA ILE A 42 -10.57 -9.58 -4.39
C ILE A 42 -10.08 -11.03 -4.34
N LYS A 43 -9.90 -11.67 -5.50
CA LYS A 43 -9.40 -13.06 -5.57
C LYS A 43 -8.02 -13.19 -4.94
N THR A 44 -7.14 -12.23 -5.22
CA THR A 44 -5.79 -12.20 -4.65
C THR A 44 -5.81 -12.03 -3.14
N ASP A 45 -6.71 -11.19 -2.60
CA ASP A 45 -6.85 -10.98 -1.16
C ASP A 45 -7.30 -12.23 -0.41
N ILE A 46 -8.25 -12.98 -0.99
CA ILE A 46 -8.68 -14.28 -0.45
C ILE A 46 -7.51 -15.27 -0.37
N GLU A 47 -6.70 -15.37 -1.42
CA GLU A 47 -5.53 -16.26 -1.40
C GLU A 47 -4.47 -15.79 -0.39
N LEU A 48 -4.24 -14.47 -0.27
CA LEU A 48 -3.32 -13.92 0.73
C LEU A 48 -3.75 -14.27 2.15
N GLU A 49 -5.04 -14.15 2.48
CA GLU A 49 -5.57 -14.54 3.79
C GLU A 49 -5.29 -16.01 4.11
N LYS A 50 -5.53 -16.92 3.16
CA LYS A 50 -5.26 -18.36 3.33
C LYS A 50 -3.79 -18.64 3.66
N TYR A 51 -2.87 -18.02 2.92
CA TYR A 51 -1.43 -18.22 3.16
C TYR A 51 -0.95 -17.55 4.45
N ASN A 52 -1.53 -16.40 4.83
CA ASN A 52 -1.24 -15.76 6.11
C ASN A 52 -1.64 -16.68 7.28
N GLU A 53 -2.84 -17.26 7.25
CA GLU A 53 -3.27 -18.21 8.28
C GLU A 53 -2.37 -19.45 8.35
N ALA A 54 -1.95 -19.98 7.20
CA ALA A 54 -1.04 -21.11 7.14
C ALA A 54 0.33 -20.78 7.77
N ILE A 55 0.87 -19.60 7.49
CA ILE A 55 2.14 -19.12 8.06
C ILE A 55 2.02 -18.94 9.57
N ILE A 56 0.92 -18.37 10.07
CA ILE A 56 0.69 -18.18 11.52
C ILE A 56 0.71 -19.55 12.24
N LYS A 57 -0.02 -20.54 11.70
CA LYS A 57 -0.06 -21.89 12.29
C LYS A 57 1.31 -22.57 12.29
N LEU A 58 2.11 -22.36 11.25
CA LEU A 58 3.47 -22.90 11.17
C LEU A 58 4.42 -22.19 12.14
N GLU A 59 4.28 -20.87 12.30
CA GLU A 59 5.06 -20.10 13.27
C GLU A 59 4.80 -20.57 14.70
N GLU A 60 3.55 -20.81 15.06
CA GLU A 60 3.15 -21.33 16.37
C GLU A 60 3.84 -22.67 16.66
N LYS A 61 3.75 -23.62 15.72
CA LYS A 61 4.44 -24.91 15.83
C LYS A 61 5.95 -24.76 15.96
N ARG A 62 6.54 -23.82 15.21
CA ARG A 62 7.98 -23.54 15.28
C ARG A 62 8.41 -23.01 16.65
N LYS A 63 7.57 -22.20 17.32
CA LYS A 63 7.88 -21.65 18.66
C LYS A 63 7.98 -22.74 19.72
N GLU A 64 7.25 -23.84 19.57
CA GLU A 64 7.31 -24.99 20.47
C GLU A 64 8.62 -25.78 20.34
N ILE A 65 9.32 -25.66 19.21
CA ILE A 65 10.53 -26.43 18.90
C ILE A 65 11.72 -25.47 18.77
N TYR A 66 12.32 -25.11 19.90
CA TYR A 66 13.53 -24.28 19.95
C TYR A 66 14.75 -25.06 20.47
N PRO A 67 15.67 -25.49 19.59
CA PRO A 67 16.93 -26.06 20.03
C PRO A 67 17.90 -24.96 20.49
N ASP A 68 18.57 -25.16 21.64
CA ASP A 68 19.56 -24.22 22.20
C ASP A 68 20.76 -23.98 21.27
N ASN A 69 21.13 -24.97 20.46
CA ASN A 69 22.18 -24.86 19.46
C ASN A 69 21.73 -25.49 18.13
N PRO A 70 21.04 -24.72 17.26
CA PRO A 70 20.57 -25.24 15.99
C PRO A 70 21.75 -25.58 15.06
N PRO A 71 21.69 -26.71 14.34
CA PRO A 71 22.65 -27.04 13.29
C PRO A 71 22.77 -25.95 12.22
N LEU A 72 23.88 -25.95 11.48
CA LEU A 72 24.14 -24.96 10.43
C LEU A 72 23.02 -24.91 9.37
N HIS A 73 22.50 -26.05 8.92
CA HIS A 73 21.43 -26.09 7.92
C HIS A 73 20.13 -25.39 8.40
N ILE A 74 19.76 -25.55 9.68
CA ILE A 74 18.61 -24.83 10.27
C ILE A 74 18.84 -23.32 10.27
N LYS A 75 20.07 -22.87 10.57
CA LYS A 75 20.44 -21.45 10.49
C LYS A 75 20.29 -20.93 9.06
N THR A 76 20.75 -21.69 8.07
CA THR A 76 20.59 -21.35 6.65
C THR A 76 19.13 -21.25 6.22
N LEU A 77 18.26 -22.17 6.67
CA LEU A 77 16.82 -22.11 6.39
C LEU A 77 16.17 -20.87 7.03
N LYS A 78 16.51 -20.54 8.28
CA LYS A 78 16.03 -19.31 8.95
C LYS A 78 16.46 -18.05 8.19
N GLU A 79 17.70 -17.98 7.71
CA GLU A 79 18.17 -16.87 6.89
C GLU A 79 17.41 -16.76 5.56
N LYS A 80 17.15 -17.89 4.90
CA LYS A 80 16.37 -17.94 3.66
C LYS A 80 14.94 -17.44 3.89
N LEU A 81 14.30 -17.87 4.97
CA LEU A 81 12.98 -17.40 5.36
C LEU A 81 12.99 -15.88 5.63
N LYS A 82 13.97 -15.39 6.39
CA LYS A 82 14.13 -13.96 6.69
C LYS A 82 14.25 -13.12 5.42
N LYS A 83 15.08 -13.55 4.46
CA LYS A 83 15.22 -12.87 3.17
C LYS A 83 13.89 -12.78 2.41
N LYS A 84 13.06 -13.83 2.47
CA LYS A 84 11.73 -13.82 1.85
C LYS A 84 10.79 -12.85 2.53
N LEU A 85 10.75 -12.86 3.87
CA LEU A 85 9.91 -11.93 4.64
C LEU A 85 10.25 -10.47 4.33
N THR A 86 11.54 -10.12 4.30
CA THR A 86 11.95 -8.75 3.93
C THR A 86 11.50 -8.38 2.52
N LYS A 87 11.52 -9.32 1.57
CA LYS A 87 11.05 -9.06 0.20
C LYS A 87 9.53 -8.84 0.16
N ILE A 88 8.77 -9.69 0.87
CA ILE A 88 7.32 -9.56 1.06
C ILE A 88 6.96 -8.21 1.67
N GLU A 89 7.63 -7.81 2.75
CA GLU A 89 7.42 -6.53 3.43
C GLU A 89 7.62 -5.36 2.45
N ASN A 90 8.74 -5.34 1.74
CA ASN A 90 9.04 -4.29 0.77
C ASN A 90 7.97 -4.19 -0.33
N GLN A 91 7.51 -5.32 -0.86
CA GLN A 91 6.44 -5.33 -1.87
C GLN A 91 5.11 -4.86 -1.30
N ASN A 92 4.79 -5.24 -0.07
CA ASN A 92 3.56 -4.81 0.58
C ASN A 92 3.57 -3.30 0.88
N THR A 93 4.73 -2.73 1.25
CA THR A 93 4.91 -1.28 1.37
C THR A 93 4.62 -0.55 0.05
N ILE A 94 5.10 -1.09 -1.07
CA ILE A 94 4.80 -0.54 -2.40
C ILE A 94 3.29 -0.55 -2.67
N ASN A 95 2.62 -1.66 -2.39
CA ASN A 95 1.16 -1.76 -2.58
C ASN A 95 0.38 -0.77 -1.69
N ALA A 96 0.84 -0.56 -0.45
CA ALA A 96 0.24 0.42 0.45
C ALA A 96 0.37 1.87 -0.09
N GLU A 97 1.55 2.23 -0.62
CA GLU A 97 1.76 3.55 -1.22
C GLU A 97 0.96 3.73 -2.52
N LEU A 98 0.78 2.68 -3.33
CA LEU A 98 -0.10 2.72 -4.50
C LEU A 98 -1.56 3.00 -4.12
N LEU A 99 -2.07 2.30 -3.11
CA LEU A 99 -3.42 2.52 -2.58
C LEU A 99 -3.61 3.94 -2.06
N LYS A 100 -2.64 4.43 -1.27
CA LYS A 100 -2.64 5.79 -0.74
C LYS A 100 -2.63 6.85 -1.86
N HIS A 101 -1.83 6.65 -2.90
CA HIS A 101 -1.82 7.53 -4.06
C HIS A 101 -3.18 7.53 -4.78
N ALA A 102 -3.77 6.34 -5.01
CA ALA A 102 -5.09 6.23 -5.64
C ALA A 102 -6.18 6.97 -4.85
N LEU A 103 -6.18 6.85 -3.51
CA LEU A 103 -7.10 7.57 -2.64
C LEU A 103 -6.95 9.10 -2.76
N LYS A 104 -5.71 9.60 -2.81
CA LYS A 104 -5.43 11.03 -2.98
C LYS A 104 -5.97 11.59 -4.31
N VAL A 105 -5.88 10.80 -5.39
CA VAL A 105 -6.44 11.18 -6.70
C VAL A 105 -7.97 11.26 -6.64
N ILE A 106 -8.61 10.28 -6.00
CA ILE A 106 -10.06 10.27 -5.80
C ILE A 106 -10.51 11.46 -4.97
N GLU A 107 -9.81 11.77 -3.88
CA GLU A 107 -10.08 12.94 -3.02
C GLU A 107 -10.03 14.25 -3.82
N GLY A 108 -8.98 14.47 -4.62
CA GLY A 108 -8.88 15.65 -5.49
C GLY A 108 -9.99 15.73 -6.53
N SER A 109 -10.43 14.58 -7.05
CA SER A 109 -11.55 14.49 -8.00
C SER A 109 -12.87 14.90 -7.33
N ILE A 110 -13.14 14.39 -6.13
CA ILE A 110 -14.33 14.75 -5.34
C ILE A 110 -14.33 16.25 -5.01
N LEU A 111 -13.21 16.81 -4.56
CA LEU A 111 -13.10 18.24 -4.27
C LEU A 111 -13.42 19.10 -5.50
N SER A 112 -12.98 18.67 -6.69
CA SER A 112 -13.27 19.37 -7.94
C SER A 112 -14.75 19.32 -8.31
N ILE A 113 -15.39 18.15 -8.15
CA ILE A 113 -16.83 17.99 -8.37
C ILE A 113 -17.63 18.87 -7.40
N THR A 114 -17.28 18.87 -6.11
CA THR A 114 -17.97 19.67 -5.09
C THR A 114 -17.90 21.17 -5.39
N LYS A 115 -16.76 21.68 -5.90
CA LYS A 115 -16.64 23.10 -6.30
C LYS A 115 -17.60 23.50 -7.43
N VAL A 116 -17.95 22.57 -8.33
CA VAL A 116 -18.94 22.81 -9.40
C VAL A 116 -20.36 22.69 -8.85
N LEU A 117 -20.59 21.76 -7.92
CA LEU A 117 -21.90 21.52 -7.34
C LEU A 117 -22.34 22.57 -6.32
N VAL A 118 -21.40 23.21 -5.61
CA VAL A 118 -21.67 24.40 -4.81
C VAL A 118 -21.69 25.57 -5.77
N PRO A 119 -22.86 26.11 -6.16
CA PRO A 119 -22.87 27.33 -6.95
C PRO A 119 -22.16 28.37 -6.10
N GLU A 120 -21.24 29.13 -6.69
CA GLU A 120 -20.83 30.40 -6.09
C GLU A 120 -22.14 31.16 -5.85
N SER A 121 -22.58 31.21 -4.60
CA SER A 121 -23.75 31.97 -4.22
C SER A 121 -23.44 33.42 -4.56
N SER A 122 -23.98 33.86 -5.70
CA SER A 122 -24.40 35.23 -5.96
C SER A 122 -23.37 36.32 -5.64
N SER A 123 -22.37 36.51 -6.51
CA SER A 123 -21.64 37.79 -6.60
C SER A 123 -21.95 38.60 -7.87
N TYR A 124 -22.97 38.20 -8.65
CA TYR A 124 -23.66 39.14 -9.55
C TYR A 124 -24.72 39.89 -8.74
N ASN A 125 -24.31 40.78 -7.82
CA ASN A 125 -25.14 41.89 -7.29
C ASN A 125 -24.42 42.83 -6.29
N SER A 126 -23.09 42.82 -6.18
CA SER A 126 -22.36 43.84 -5.40
C SER A 126 -22.00 45.09 -6.24
N LYS A 127 -22.86 45.47 -7.20
CA LYS A 127 -22.93 46.87 -7.65
C LYS A 127 -23.51 47.70 -6.50
N GLY A 128 -22.64 48.18 -5.63
CA GLY A 128 -23.00 49.19 -4.63
C GLY A 128 -22.52 48.86 -3.23
N LYS A 129 -21.21 48.95 -2.98
CA LYS A 129 -20.68 49.59 -1.77
C LYS A 129 -19.21 49.87 -1.97
N ILE A 130 -18.95 51.13 -2.32
CA ILE A 130 -17.64 51.75 -2.28
C ILE A 130 -17.20 51.74 -0.81
N ASN A 131 -16.13 51.02 -0.49
CA ASN A 131 -15.31 51.35 0.66
C ASN A 131 -14.02 51.93 0.10
N LYS A 132 -13.83 53.22 0.42
CA LYS A 132 -12.65 54.00 0.09
C LYS A 132 -11.45 53.56 0.93
N ASP A 133 -10.29 53.90 0.39
CA ASP A 133 -8.96 53.96 0.99
C ASP A 133 -8.18 52.64 1.03
N GLU A 134 -6.91 52.56 0.63
CA GLU A 134 -5.98 53.51 -0.01
C GLU A 134 -4.75 52.65 -0.42
N ASN A 135 -4.38 52.66 -1.70
CA ASN A 135 -3.00 52.70 -2.20
C ASN A 135 -2.96 52.36 -3.70
N ILE A 136 -3.17 53.41 -4.49
CA ILE A 136 -2.97 53.42 -5.93
C ILE A 136 -1.46 53.52 -6.19
N GLY A 137 -0.82 52.39 -6.41
CA GLY A 137 0.48 52.29 -7.07
C GLY A 137 0.32 52.18 -8.58
N ILE A 138 0.33 53.33 -9.23
CA ILE A 138 0.43 53.65 -10.68
C ILE A 138 1.46 52.72 -11.38
N ILE A 139 1.35 52.16 -12.60
CA ILE A 139 1.37 52.66 -14.01
C ILE A 139 1.33 51.35 -14.86
N SER A 140 0.60 51.12 -15.96
CA SER A 140 0.75 51.76 -17.27
C SER A 140 -0.33 51.32 -18.27
N SER A 141 -0.77 52.27 -19.05
CA SER A 141 -1.70 52.23 -20.19
C SER A 141 -1.05 51.76 -21.49
N ILE A 142 -1.78 51.00 -22.30
CA ILE A 142 -1.68 51.09 -23.77
C ILE A 142 -3.10 51.23 -24.31
N VAL A 143 -3.44 52.47 -24.67
CA VAL A 143 -4.50 52.81 -25.63
C VAL A 143 -3.86 52.74 -27.01
N HIS A 144 -4.48 52.06 -27.96
CA HIS A 144 -4.35 52.35 -29.39
C HIS A 144 -5.69 52.08 -30.07
N GLU A 145 -6.40 53.16 -30.38
CA GLU A 145 -7.35 53.21 -31.49
C GLU A 145 -6.59 53.59 -32.77
N ALA A 146 -6.97 52.96 -33.87
CA ALA A 146 -7.02 53.57 -35.21
C ALA A 146 -8.11 52.85 -36.01
#